data_AF-A0A417RH90-F1
#
_entry.id   AF-A0A417RH90-F1
#
_cell.length_a   1.000
_cell.length_b   1.000
_cell.length_c   1.000
_cell.angle_alpha   90.00
_cell.angle_beta   90.00
_cell.angle_gamma   90.00
#
_symmetry.space_group_name_H-M   'P 1'
#
loop_
_entity.id
_entity.type
_entity.pdbx_description
1 polymer ?
#
loop_
_entity_poly.entity_id
_entity_poly.type
_entity_poly.pdbx_seq_one_letter_code
_entity_poly.pdbx_strand_id
1 'polypeptide(L)'
;MTEEQMTLIKTLIKKHGISATDGEWTLVFLGASYGLTEKQIDSYLIADTSDLLAKHEKMLCILFGIEPESNGEIQRMENPAERLQMLLAEYLAHNQSKQGYEEVMEYVIRDTGLSAAQIEQLRKAVEAKMPAEDVLEMARNRKDVMEIRRCIEFYEMMEKEQEPQEKAKKNRRERR
;
A
#
# COMPACT_ATOMS: atom_id res chain seq x y z
N MET A 1 12.45 1.28 -24.73
CA MET A 1 11.75 -0.02 -24.70
C MET A 1 12.78 -1.11 -24.92
N THR A 2 12.81 -2.12 -24.06
CA THR A 2 13.82 -3.19 -24.13
C THR A 2 13.42 -4.29 -25.13
N GLU A 3 14.37 -5.14 -25.52
CA GLU A 3 14.07 -6.31 -26.37
C GLU A 3 13.07 -7.25 -25.71
N GLU A 4 13.20 -7.48 -24.40
CA GLU A 4 12.27 -8.31 -23.61
C GLU A 4 10.84 -7.73 -23.59
N GLN A 5 10.69 -6.41 -23.48
CA GLN A 5 9.39 -5.76 -23.57
C GLN A 5 8.79 -5.94 -24.98
N MET A 6 9.59 -5.79 -26.03
CA MET A 6 9.14 -5.97 -27.41
C MET A 6 8.73 -7.41 -27.73
N THR A 7 9.43 -8.41 -27.18
CA THR A 7 9.06 -9.83 -27.36
C THR A 7 7.77 -10.16 -26.60
N LEU A 8 7.59 -9.62 -25.39
CA LEU A 8 6.36 -9.74 -24.62
C LEU A 8 5.16 -9.15 -25.38
N ILE A 9 5.30 -7.92 -25.89
CA ILE A 9 4.26 -7.24 -26.68
C ILE A 9 3.84 -8.08 -27.89
N LYS A 10 4.82 -8.56 -28.69
CA LYS A 10 4.53 -9.39 -29.87
C LYS A 10 3.81 -10.68 -29.51
N THR A 11 4.21 -11.32 -28.41
CA THR A 11 3.60 -12.56 -27.92
C THR A 11 2.14 -12.32 -27.54
N LEU A 12 1.87 -11.27 -26.75
CA LEU A 12 0.52 -10.93 -26.30
C LEU A 12 -0.41 -10.53 -27.45
N ILE A 13 0.07 -9.69 -28.38
CA ILE A 13 -0.71 -9.29 -29.56
C ILE A 13 -1.13 -10.52 -30.37
N LYS A 14 -0.20 -11.45 -30.63
CA LYS A 14 -0.49 -12.69 -31.37
C LYS A 14 -1.44 -13.61 -30.61
N LYS A 15 -1.23 -13.75 -29.30
CA LYS A 15 -2.04 -14.61 -28.42
C LYS A 15 -3.50 -14.18 -28.36
N HIS A 16 -3.74 -12.88 -28.26
CA HIS A 16 -5.09 -12.30 -28.15
C HIS A 16 -5.69 -11.86 -29.49
N GLY A 17 -4.96 -12.03 -30.60
CA GLY A 17 -5.43 -11.66 -31.94
C GLY A 17 -5.65 -10.15 -32.11
N ILE A 18 -4.89 -9.33 -31.40
CA ILE A 18 -5.05 -7.86 -31.37
C ILE A 18 -4.49 -7.25 -32.65
N SER A 19 -5.28 -6.41 -33.31
CA SER A 19 -4.90 -5.62 -34.47
C SER A 19 -4.22 -4.32 -34.05
N ALA A 20 -3.49 -3.73 -35.00
CA ALA A 20 -2.89 -2.42 -34.90
C ALA A 20 -3.90 -1.26 -34.71
N THR A 21 -5.19 -1.54 -34.89
CA THR A 21 -6.28 -0.56 -34.77
C THR A 21 -7.07 -0.71 -33.49
N ASP A 22 -6.82 -1.78 -32.74
CA ASP A 22 -7.60 -2.11 -31.55
C ASP A 22 -7.10 -1.28 -30.36
N GLY A 23 -8.03 -0.81 -29.53
CA GLY A 23 -7.70 -0.05 -28.34
C GLY A 23 -6.81 -0.84 -27.38
N GLU A 24 -7.02 -2.16 -27.30
CA GLU A 24 -6.22 -3.12 -26.52
C GLU A 24 -4.75 -3.13 -26.91
N TRP A 25 -4.39 -2.74 -28.14
CA TRP A 25 -2.98 -2.60 -28.51
C TRP A 25 -2.27 -1.59 -27.62
N THR A 26 -2.92 -0.46 -27.35
CA THR A 26 -2.38 0.57 -26.46
C THR A 26 -2.22 0.04 -25.05
N LEU A 27 -3.16 -0.78 -24.56
CA LEU A 27 -3.07 -1.37 -23.23
C LEU A 27 -1.90 -2.35 -23.11
N VAL A 28 -1.71 -3.26 -24.09
CA VAL A 28 -0.56 -4.17 -24.14
C VAL A 28 0.75 -3.37 -24.11
N PHE A 29 0.82 -2.32 -24.93
CA PHE A 29 2.01 -1.48 -25.03
C PHE A 29 2.33 -0.77 -23.71
N LEU A 30 1.32 -0.15 -23.09
CA LEU A 30 1.47 0.52 -21.81
C LEU A 30 1.87 -0.46 -20.71
N GLY A 31 1.16 -1.59 -20.59
CA GLY A 31 1.45 -2.60 -19.57
C GLY A 31 2.88 -3.12 -19.65
N ALA A 32 3.35 -3.48 -20.85
CA ALA A 32 4.72 -3.94 -21.03
C ALA A 32 5.74 -2.81 -20.76
N SER A 33 5.43 -1.57 -21.15
CA SER A 33 6.30 -0.41 -20.92
C SER A 33 6.45 -0.08 -19.44
N TYR A 34 5.38 -0.26 -18.64
CA TYR A 34 5.40 -0.14 -17.19
C TYR A 34 6.03 -1.36 -16.47
N GLY A 35 6.42 -2.40 -17.22
CA GLY A 35 7.07 -3.58 -16.65
C GLY A 35 6.09 -4.59 -16.04
N LEU A 36 4.80 -4.55 -16.40
CA LEU A 36 3.85 -5.57 -15.99
C LEU A 36 4.19 -6.93 -16.61
N THR A 37 4.00 -7.99 -15.83
CA THR A 37 4.19 -9.38 -16.29
C THR A 37 3.12 -9.79 -17.30
N GLU A 38 3.40 -10.84 -18.09
CA GLU A 38 2.41 -11.40 -19.02
C GLU A 38 1.07 -11.72 -18.34
N LYS A 39 1.13 -12.34 -17.14
CA LYS A 39 -0.08 -12.71 -16.38
C LYS A 39 -0.91 -11.50 -15.96
N GLN A 40 -0.24 -10.43 -15.53
CA GLN A 40 -0.91 -9.18 -15.17
C GLN A 40 -1.57 -8.55 -16.39
N ILE A 41 -0.87 -8.54 -17.52
CA ILE A 41 -1.40 -8.00 -18.77
C ILE A 41 -2.59 -8.81 -19.27
N ASP A 42 -2.46 -10.14 -19.30
CA ASP A 42 -3.56 -11.05 -19.65
C ASP A 42 -4.81 -10.77 -18.82
N SER A 43 -4.65 -10.55 -17.50
CA SER A 43 -5.76 -10.43 -16.57
C SER A 43 -6.74 -9.29 -16.90
N TYR A 44 -6.26 -8.18 -17.48
CA TYR A 44 -7.14 -7.09 -17.92
C TYR A 44 -7.57 -7.22 -19.38
N LEU A 45 -6.82 -7.93 -20.22
CA LEU A 45 -7.22 -8.17 -21.61
C LEU A 45 -8.40 -9.14 -21.71
N ILE A 46 -8.39 -10.20 -20.89
CA ILE A 46 -9.43 -11.24 -20.85
C ILE A 46 -10.58 -10.92 -19.89
N ALA A 47 -10.61 -9.70 -19.33
CA ALA A 47 -11.70 -9.28 -18.46
C ALA A 47 -13.05 -9.46 -19.20
N ASP A 48 -14.08 -9.90 -18.48
CA ASP A 48 -15.43 -10.15 -19.02
C ASP A 48 -16.19 -8.84 -19.28
N THR A 49 -15.58 -7.98 -20.09
CA THR A 49 -16.10 -6.70 -20.53
C THR A 49 -15.43 -6.30 -21.84
N SER A 50 -16.23 -5.79 -22.77
CA SER A 50 -15.73 -5.17 -24.00
C SER A 50 -15.37 -3.70 -23.80
N ASP A 51 -15.62 -3.14 -22.61
CA ASP A 51 -15.30 -1.74 -22.31
C ASP A 51 -13.79 -1.56 -22.10
N LEU A 52 -13.17 -0.83 -23.02
CA LEU A 52 -11.75 -0.49 -22.97
C LEU A 52 -11.40 0.32 -21.72
N LEU A 53 -12.31 1.18 -21.23
CA LEU A 53 -12.07 1.99 -20.03
C LEU A 53 -11.99 1.11 -18.78
N ALA A 54 -12.88 0.13 -18.64
CA ALA A 54 -12.83 -0.84 -17.56
C ALA A 54 -11.52 -1.67 -17.59
N LYS A 55 -11.06 -2.08 -18.78
CA LYS A 55 -9.76 -2.76 -18.92
C LYS A 55 -8.59 -1.85 -18.53
N HIS A 56 -8.64 -0.58 -18.94
CA HIS A 56 -7.63 0.42 -18.60
C HIS A 56 -7.59 0.70 -17.09
N GLU A 57 -8.74 0.84 -16.45
CA GLU A 57 -8.84 1.03 -15.00
C GLU A 57 -8.26 -0.18 -14.25
N LYS A 58 -8.58 -1.40 -14.70
CA LYS A 58 -7.99 -2.61 -14.12
C LYS A 58 -6.46 -2.64 -14.28
N MET A 59 -5.93 -2.19 -15.42
CA MET A 59 -4.48 -2.03 -15.61
C MET A 59 -3.88 -1.06 -14.59
N LEU A 60 -4.53 0.09 -14.36
CA LEU A 60 -4.07 1.08 -13.37
C LEU A 60 -4.11 0.51 -11.95
N CYS A 61 -5.19 -0.18 -11.56
CA CYS A 61 -5.27 -0.84 -10.25
C CYS A 61 -4.13 -1.85 -10.05
N ILE A 62 -3.81 -2.66 -11.07
CA ILE A 62 -2.67 -3.59 -11.03
C ILE A 62 -1.34 -2.84 -10.87
N LEU A 63 -1.15 -1.75 -11.62
CA LEU A 63 0.07 -0.94 -11.57
C LEU A 63 0.30 -0.35 -10.18
N PHE A 64 -0.76 0.14 -9.53
CA PHE A 64 -0.69 0.70 -8.18
C PHE A 64 -0.78 -0.36 -7.06
N GLY A 65 -0.96 -1.64 -7.40
CA GLY A 65 -1.13 -2.71 -6.41
C GLY A 65 -2.41 -2.55 -5.58
N ILE A 66 -3.46 -1.96 -6.16
CA ILE A 66 -4.78 -1.81 -5.55
C ILE A 66 -5.58 -3.07 -5.87
N GLU A 67 -5.96 -3.82 -4.83
CA GLU A 67 -6.86 -4.94 -5.04
C GLU A 67 -8.28 -4.42 -5.30
N PRO A 68 -8.89 -4.77 -6.45
CA PRO A 68 -10.17 -4.20 -6.85
C PRO A 68 -11.29 -4.55 -5.88
N GLU A 69 -11.14 -5.61 -5.07
CA GLU A 69 -12.20 -6.21 -4.25
C GLU A 69 -12.50 -5.47 -2.93
N SER A 70 -11.74 -4.42 -2.60
CA SER A 70 -11.75 -3.86 -1.26
C SER A 70 -12.88 -2.86 -0.94
N ASN A 71 -13.63 -2.33 -1.93
CA ASN A 71 -14.74 -1.41 -1.64
C ASN A 71 -15.89 -1.41 -2.66
N GLY A 72 -16.98 -2.12 -2.32
CA GLY A 72 -18.14 -2.28 -3.19
C GLY A 72 -18.94 -1.00 -3.48
N GLU A 73 -18.78 0.06 -2.69
CA GLU A 73 -19.43 1.36 -2.96
C GLU A 73 -18.68 2.15 -4.04
N ILE A 74 -17.35 2.20 -3.98
CA ILE A 74 -16.52 2.88 -4.98
C ILE A 74 -16.65 2.19 -6.34
N GLN A 75 -16.70 0.86 -6.38
CA GLN A 75 -16.89 0.10 -7.63
C GLN A 75 -18.22 0.42 -8.35
N ARG A 76 -19.26 0.86 -7.64
CA ARG A 76 -20.58 1.17 -8.21
C ARG A 76 -20.66 2.56 -8.82
N MET A 77 -19.64 3.40 -8.65
CA MET A 77 -19.63 4.76 -9.21
C MET A 77 -19.62 4.70 -10.72
N GLU A 78 -20.52 5.43 -11.40
CA GLU A 78 -20.63 5.40 -12.86
C GLU A 78 -19.47 6.15 -13.55
N ASN A 79 -18.98 7.23 -12.94
CA ASN A 79 -17.89 8.03 -13.49
C ASN A 79 -16.52 7.35 -13.23
N PRO A 80 -15.80 6.92 -14.27
CA PRO A 80 -14.54 6.19 -14.09
C PRO A 80 -13.41 7.05 -13.53
N ALA A 81 -13.39 8.35 -13.82
CA ALA A 81 -12.36 9.26 -13.28
C ALA A 81 -12.55 9.49 -11.78
N GLU A 82 -13.80 9.71 -11.37
CA GLU A 82 -14.16 9.86 -9.96
C GLU A 82 -13.89 8.58 -9.17
N ARG A 83 -14.28 7.43 -9.74
CA ARG A 83 -14.02 6.11 -9.17
C ARG A 83 -12.53 5.87 -8.94
N LEU A 84 -11.69 6.12 -9.95
CA LEU A 84 -10.25 5.97 -9.84
C LEU A 84 -9.65 6.93 -8.80
N GLN A 85 -10.12 8.19 -8.76
CA GLN A 85 -9.68 9.16 -7.77
C GLN A 85 -9.97 8.69 -6.34
N MET A 86 -11.16 8.13 -6.11
CA MET A 86 -11.55 7.57 -4.81
C MET A 86 -10.72 6.35 -4.44
N LEU A 87 -10.49 5.41 -5.36
CA LEU A 87 -9.61 4.25 -5.14
C LEU A 87 -8.18 4.67 -4.75
N LEU A 88 -7.62 5.65 -5.46
CA LEU A 88 -6.30 6.18 -5.17
C LEU A 88 -6.25 6.91 -3.82
N ALA A 89 -7.26 7.72 -3.50
CA ALA A 89 -7.33 8.41 -2.23
C ALA A 89 -7.40 7.43 -1.05
N GLU A 90 -8.18 6.35 -1.17
CA GLU A 90 -8.26 5.32 -0.16
C GLU A 90 -6.95 4.54 0.00
N TYR A 91 -6.33 4.14 -1.11
CA TYR A 91 -5.03 3.47 -1.10
C TYR A 91 -3.96 4.35 -0.44
N LEU A 92 -3.93 5.64 -0.78
CA LEU A 92 -3.00 6.60 -0.20
C LEU A 92 -3.30 6.86 1.27
N ALA A 93 -4.55 6.96 1.69
CA ALA A 93 -4.92 7.10 3.11
C ALA A 93 -4.49 5.87 3.93
N HIS A 94 -4.71 4.66 3.40
CA HIS A 94 -4.23 3.43 4.02
C HIS A 94 -2.69 3.40 4.13
N ASN A 95 -1.98 3.91 3.12
CA ASN A 95 -0.53 3.99 3.16
C ASN A 95 0.01 5.17 3.98
N GLN A 96 -0.74 6.27 4.12
CA GLN A 96 -0.42 7.39 5.00
C GLN A 96 -0.41 6.97 6.46
N SER A 97 -1.27 6.02 6.86
CA SER A 97 -1.16 5.40 8.19
C SER A 97 0.20 4.70 8.43
N LYS A 98 0.94 4.37 7.36
CA LYS A 98 2.31 3.83 7.40
C LYS A 98 3.39 4.91 7.20
N GLN A 99 3.05 6.11 6.71
CA GLN A 99 4.01 7.18 6.41
C GLN A 99 4.57 7.90 7.64
N GLY A 100 4.05 7.66 8.85
CA GLY A 100 4.60 8.28 10.06
C GLY A 100 6.08 7.95 10.29
N TYR A 101 6.55 6.78 9.87
CA TYR A 101 7.90 6.29 10.18
C TYR A 101 8.94 6.57 9.09
N GLU A 102 8.64 7.43 8.10
CA GLU A 102 9.58 7.71 7.00
C GLU A 102 10.91 8.26 7.53
N GLU A 103 10.86 9.22 8.46
CA GLU A 103 12.08 9.74 9.11
C GLU A 103 12.82 8.68 9.94
N VAL A 104 12.09 7.76 10.58
CA VAL A 104 12.69 6.64 11.33
C VAL A 104 13.42 5.70 10.38
N MET A 105 12.80 5.38 9.24
CA MET A 105 13.38 4.53 8.21
C MET A 105 14.60 5.18 7.58
N GLU A 106 14.53 6.46 7.20
CA GLU A 106 15.68 7.21 6.69
C GLU A 106 16.83 7.23 7.70
N TYR A 107 16.54 7.44 8.98
CA TYR A 107 17.55 7.44 10.04
C TYR A 107 18.23 6.09 10.16
N VAL A 108 17.47 4.99 10.21
CA VAL A 108 18.01 3.62 10.33
C VAL A 108 18.84 3.22 9.11
N ILE A 109 18.45 3.62 7.89
CA ILE A 109 19.21 3.32 6.68
C ILE A 109 20.52 4.11 6.62
N ARG A 110 20.53 5.36 7.12
CA ARG A 110 21.72 6.24 7.06
C ARG A 110 22.68 6.05 8.25
N ASP A 111 22.20 5.65 9.44
CA ASP A 111 23.03 5.52 10.65
C ASP A 111 23.67 4.13 10.77
N THR A 112 25.00 4.06 10.66
CA THR A 112 25.78 2.82 10.80
C THR A 112 26.11 2.44 12.26
N GLY A 113 25.67 3.22 13.23
CA GLY A 113 25.98 3.09 14.65
C GLY A 113 24.90 2.44 15.49
N LEU A 114 23.71 2.20 14.93
CA LEU A 114 22.69 1.37 15.58
C LEU A 114 23.05 -0.11 15.46
N SER A 115 23.06 -0.82 16.59
CA SER A 115 23.22 -2.26 16.58
C SER A 115 21.99 -2.97 16.03
N ALA A 116 22.16 -4.17 15.49
CA ALA A 116 21.04 -5.00 15.01
C ALA A 116 19.97 -5.23 16.09
N ALA A 117 20.39 -5.33 17.36
CA ALA A 117 19.47 -5.49 18.50
C ALA A 117 18.65 -4.23 18.76
N GLN A 118 19.22 -3.03 18.59
CA GLN A 118 18.48 -1.77 18.69
C GLN A 118 17.49 -1.62 17.53
N ILE A 119 17.90 -1.96 16.31
CA ILE A 119 17.03 -1.93 15.13
C ILE A 119 15.84 -2.87 15.33
N GLU A 120 16.05 -4.07 15.87
CA GLU A 120 14.96 -5.01 16.16
C GLU A 120 14.01 -4.49 17.25
N GLN A 121 14.49 -3.76 18.26
CA GLN A 121 13.59 -3.13 19.24
C GLN A 121 12.81 -1.96 18.63
N LEU A 122 13.43 -1.12 17.80
CA LEU A 122 12.71 -0.06 17.08
C LEU A 122 11.64 -0.67 16.16
N ARG A 123 11.92 -1.79 15.50
CA ARG A 123 10.94 -2.54 14.71
C ARG A 123 9.75 -2.99 15.56
N LYS A 124 9.98 -3.48 16.78
CA LYS A 124 8.91 -3.85 17.73
C LYS A 124 8.11 -2.64 18.21
N ALA A 125 8.76 -1.48 18.41
CA ALA A 125 8.06 -0.24 18.75
C ALA A 125 7.10 0.19 17.62
N VAL A 126 7.52 0.03 16.37
CA VAL A 126 6.68 0.25 15.18
C VAL A 126 5.51 -0.74 15.13
N GLU A 127 5.76 -2.03 15.42
CA GLU A 127 4.68 -3.05 15.50
C GLU A 127 3.66 -2.75 16.60
N ALA A 128 4.12 -2.20 17.74
CA ALA A 128 3.27 -1.73 18.82
C ALA A 128 2.53 -0.41 18.51
N LYS A 129 2.69 0.13 17.28
CA LYS A 129 2.08 1.38 16.80
C LYS A 129 2.44 2.61 17.63
N MET A 130 3.61 2.62 18.27
CA MET A 130 4.10 3.79 18.99
C MET A 130 4.23 5.01 18.05
N PRO A 131 3.95 6.23 18.49
CA PRO A 131 4.13 7.42 17.67
C PRO A 131 5.52 7.48 17.03
N ALA A 132 5.58 7.77 15.74
CA ALA A 132 6.84 7.72 15.00
C ALA A 132 7.88 8.73 15.51
N GLU A 133 7.43 9.87 16.03
CA GLU A 133 8.27 10.87 16.70
C GLU A 133 8.99 10.28 17.92
N ASP A 134 8.29 9.50 18.74
CA ASP A 134 8.87 8.84 19.92
C ASP A 134 9.87 7.76 19.50
N VAL A 135 9.54 6.97 18.47
CA VAL A 135 10.45 5.95 17.92
C VAL A 135 11.71 6.59 17.34
N LEU A 136 11.55 7.70 16.63
CA LEU A 136 12.65 8.48 16.07
C LEU A 136 13.54 9.08 17.16
N GLU A 137 12.94 9.59 18.23
CA GLU A 137 13.67 10.14 19.38
C GLU A 137 14.50 9.05 20.07
N MET A 138 13.93 7.85 20.26
CA MET A 138 14.68 6.70 20.81
C MET A 138 15.88 6.32 19.93
N ALA A 139 15.72 6.36 18.61
CA ALA A 139 16.80 6.09 17.65
C ALA A 139 17.89 7.18 17.68
N ARG A 140 17.50 8.47 17.61
CA ARG A 140 18.42 9.63 17.62
C ARG A 140 19.22 9.71 18.92
N ASN A 141 18.58 9.43 20.06
CA ASN A 141 19.23 9.44 21.37
C ASN A 141 20.07 8.18 21.64
N ARG A 142 20.12 7.23 20.69
CA ARG A 142 20.88 5.97 20.81
C ARG A 142 20.56 5.20 22.10
N LYS A 143 19.28 5.17 22.49
CA LYS A 143 18.84 4.42 23.67
C LYS A 143 19.30 2.96 23.60
N ASP A 144 19.64 2.40 24.74
CA ASP A 144 20.05 1.01 24.81
C ASP A 144 18.86 0.05 24.54
N VAL A 145 19.17 -1.21 24.25
CA VAL A 145 18.18 -2.23 23.89
C VAL A 145 17.11 -2.41 24.98
N MET A 146 17.48 -2.32 26.26
CA MET A 146 16.59 -2.50 27.39
C MET A 146 15.76 -1.24 27.70
N GLU A 147 16.30 -0.05 27.41
CA GLU A 147 15.56 1.21 27.46
C GLU A 147 14.46 1.25 26.42
N ILE A 148 14.77 0.90 25.16
CA ILE A 148 13.75 0.85 24.09
C ILE A 148 12.69 -0.18 24.46
N ARG A 149 13.09 -1.37 24.92
CA ARG A 149 12.15 -2.41 25.35
C ARG A 149 11.21 -1.94 26.46
N ARG A 150 11.73 -1.25 27.48
CA ARG A 150 10.92 -0.69 28.57
C ARG A 150 9.93 0.37 28.07
N CYS A 151 10.33 1.21 27.12
CA CYS A 151 9.41 2.18 26.49
C CYS A 151 8.24 1.49 25.77
N ILE A 152 8.51 0.39 25.05
CA ILE A 152 7.47 -0.41 24.38
C ILE A 152 6.52 -1.03 25.41
N GLU A 153 7.06 -1.69 26.44
CA GLU A 153 6.27 -2.31 27.50
C GLU A 153 5.38 -1.27 28.22
N PHE A 154 5.91 -0.07 28.47
CA PHE A 154 5.14 1.03 29.05
C PHE A 154 4.01 1.51 28.13
N TYR A 155 4.29 1.67 26.84
CA TYR A 155 3.29 2.07 25.85
C TYR A 155 2.15 1.05 25.77
N GLU A 156 2.47 -0.24 25.68
CA GLU A 156 1.47 -1.31 25.65
C GLU A 156 0.62 -1.37 26.93
N MET A 157 1.22 -1.12 28.11
CA MET A 157 0.47 -1.05 29.37
C MET A 157 -0.52 0.12 29.37
N MET A 158 -0.09 1.29 28.88
CA MET A 158 -0.96 2.47 28.79
C MET A 158 -2.13 2.26 27.82
N GLU A 159 -1.92 1.63 26.66
CA GLU A 159 -3.02 1.32 25.74
C GLU A 159 -4.01 0.32 26.33
N LYS A 160 -3.52 -0.74 26.98
CA LYS A 160 -4.36 -1.75 27.65
C LYS A 160 -5.21 -1.15 28.78
N GLU A 161 -4.75 -0.10 29.46
CA GLU A 161 -5.52 0.60 30.48
C GLU A 161 -6.55 1.60 29.91
N GLN A 162 -6.34 2.10 28.69
CA GLN A 162 -7.28 3.01 28.02
C GLN A 162 -8.49 2.27 27.41
N GLU A 163 -8.31 1.05 26.88
CA GLU A 163 -9.40 0.21 26.35
C GLU A 163 -10.59 -0.01 27.33
N PRO A 164 -10.39 -0.30 28.63
CA PRO A 164 -11.49 -0.42 29.59
C PRO A 164 -12.20 0.90 29.87
N GLN A 165 -11.50 2.04 29.83
CA GLN A 165 -12.10 3.35 30.09
C GLN A 165 -12.95 3.88 28.92
N GLU A 166 -12.54 3.62 27.67
CA GLU A 166 -13.35 4.00 26.51
C GLU A 166 -14.66 3.21 26.43
N LYS A 167 -14.62 1.88 26.69
CA LYS A 167 -15.82 1.04 26.76
C LYS A 167 -16.78 1.50 27.88
N ALA A 168 -16.24 1.95 29.02
CA ALA A 168 -17.05 2.50 30.12
C ALA A 168 -17.67 3.87 29.79
N LYS A 169 -16.97 4.75 29.06
CA LYS A 169 -17.50 6.05 28.64
C LYS A 169 -18.56 5.94 27.54
N LYS A 170 -18.43 4.99 26.60
CA LYS A 170 -19.44 4.70 25.56
C LYS A 170 -20.75 4.21 26.17
N ASN A 171 -20.67 3.23 27.08
CA ASN A 171 -21.83 2.67 27.80
C ASN A 171 -22.58 3.71 28.66
N ARG A 172 -21.91 4.79 29.11
CA ARG A 172 -22.54 5.86 29.90
C ARG A 172 -23.22 6.93 29.04
N ARG A 173 -22.82 7.08 27.77
CA ARG A 173 -23.45 8.00 26.81
C ARG A 173 -24.68 7.38 26.13
N GLU A 174 -24.73 6.06 25.95
CA GLU A 174 -25.91 5.35 25.43
C GLU A 174 -27.07 5.23 26.43
N ARG A 175 -26.85 5.53 27.72
CA ARG A 175 -27.85 5.45 28.79
C ARG A 175 -28.42 6.81 29.23
N ARG A 176 -28.19 7.88 28.46
CA ARG A 176 -28.79 9.21 28.66
C ARG A 176 -29.58 9.61 27.42
#